data_AF-A0A139PKK7-F1
#
_entry.id   AF-A0A139PKK7-F1
#
_cell.length_a   1.000
_cell.length_b   1.000
_cell.length_c   1.000
_cell.angle_alpha   90.00
_cell.angle_beta   90.00
_cell.angle_gamma   90.00
#
_symmetry.space_group_name_H-M   'P 1'
#
loop_
_entity.id
_entity.type
_entity.pdbx_description
1 polymer ?
#
loop_
_entity_poly.entity_id
_entity_poly.type
_entity_poly.pdbx_seq_one_letter_code
_entity_poly.pdbx_strand_id
1 'polypeptide(L)'
;MAYLKEHQKEIEDFVKSKNSKIESVQIAWDETKWEKVGNGTPQGGGEIVNVYGSFNHIESSSWNVTFDIENGKIIPNSMALANYLRVGGRIFD
;
A
#
# COMPACT_ATOMS: atom_id res chain seq x y z
N MET A 1 1.40 0.40 -13.66
CA MET A 1 1.13 -0.95 -13.14
C MET A 1 2.29 -1.93 -13.28
N ALA A 2 3.07 -1.90 -14.39
CA ALA A 2 4.20 -2.83 -14.59
C ALA A 2 5.18 -2.89 -13.42
N TYR A 3 5.68 -1.73 -12.96
CA TYR A 3 6.58 -1.64 -11.80
C TYR A 3 6.01 -2.33 -10.55
N LEU A 4 4.77 -2.00 -10.14
CA LEU A 4 4.15 -2.61 -8.96
C LEU A 4 4.04 -4.14 -9.08
N LYS A 5 3.69 -4.65 -10.25
CA LYS A 5 3.59 -6.10 -10.49
C LYS A 5 4.95 -6.79 -10.50
N GLU A 6 5.97 -6.15 -11.06
CA GLU A 6 7.35 -6.63 -11.01
C GLU A 6 7.89 -6.70 -9.57
N HIS A 7 7.50 -5.73 -8.74
CA HIS A 7 7.87 -5.63 -7.33
C HIS A 7 6.85 -6.25 -6.37
N GLN A 8 5.95 -7.12 -6.86
CA GLN A 8 4.88 -7.74 -6.04
C GLN A 8 5.45 -8.42 -4.79
N LYS A 9 6.51 -9.23 -4.94
CA LYS A 9 7.11 -9.96 -3.82
C LYS A 9 7.68 -9.01 -2.75
N GLU A 10 8.28 -7.91 -3.17
CA GLU A 10 8.81 -6.89 -2.26
C GLU A 10 7.69 -6.23 -1.45
N ILE A 11 6.55 -5.95 -2.07
CA ILE A 11 5.35 -5.42 -1.40
C ILE A 11 4.82 -6.44 -0.37
N GLU A 12 4.69 -7.71 -0.77
CA GLU A 12 4.23 -8.78 0.11
C GLU A 12 5.16 -8.96 1.33
N ASP A 13 6.47 -9.01 1.10
CA ASP A 13 7.47 -9.16 2.15
C ASP A 13 7.47 -7.93 3.08
N PHE A 14 7.30 -6.72 2.53
CA PHE A 14 7.16 -5.50 3.32
C PHE A 14 5.93 -5.54 4.23
N VAL A 15 4.76 -5.94 3.72
CA VAL A 15 3.53 -6.05 4.53
C VAL A 15 3.70 -7.11 5.63
N LYS A 16 4.25 -8.28 5.30
CA LYS A 16 4.58 -9.33 6.29
C LYS A 16 5.51 -8.83 7.39
N SER A 17 6.48 -7.98 7.05
CA SER A 17 7.41 -7.41 8.03
C SER A 17 6.75 -6.52 9.09
N LYS A 18 5.52 -6.04 8.84
CA LYS A 18 4.83 -5.11 9.76
C LYS A 18 4.20 -5.79 10.96
N ASN A 19 3.90 -7.09 10.87
CA ASN A 19 3.40 -7.86 11.99
C ASN A 19 3.74 -9.33 11.80
N SER A 20 4.41 -9.95 12.77
CA SER A 20 4.86 -11.35 12.71
C SER A 20 3.72 -12.37 12.63
N LYS A 21 2.48 -11.97 12.93
CA LYS A 21 1.27 -12.79 12.78
C LYS A 21 0.76 -12.84 11.33
N ILE A 22 1.36 -12.09 10.39
CA ILE A 22 1.01 -12.17 8.98
C ILE A 22 1.76 -13.33 8.33
N GLU A 23 1.02 -14.33 7.88
CA GLU A 23 1.49 -15.54 7.22
C GLU A 23 1.36 -15.43 5.69
N SER A 24 0.29 -14.80 5.19
CA SER A 24 0.04 -14.60 3.76
C SER A 24 -0.44 -13.18 3.46
N VAL A 25 -0.14 -12.69 2.26
CA VAL A 25 -0.57 -11.39 1.75
C VAL A 25 -1.26 -11.60 0.41
N GLN A 26 -2.37 -10.91 0.19
CA GLN A 26 -3.12 -10.91 -1.06
C GLN A 26 -3.23 -9.47 -1.53
N ILE A 27 -2.82 -9.19 -2.77
CA ILE A 27 -2.90 -7.85 -3.36
C ILE A 27 -4.18 -7.73 -4.19
N ALA A 28 -4.98 -6.70 -3.92
CA ALA A 28 -6.15 -6.31 -4.69
C ALA A 28 -5.73 -5.32 -5.80
N TRP A 29 -5.21 -5.84 -6.91
CA TRP A 29 -4.67 -5.01 -7.99
C TRP A 29 -5.70 -4.09 -8.64
N ASP A 30 -6.95 -4.51 -8.68
CA ASP A 30 -8.11 -3.76 -9.15
C ASP A 30 -8.47 -2.57 -8.24
N GLU A 31 -8.07 -2.62 -6.97
CA GLU A 31 -8.27 -1.53 -6.01
C GLU A 31 -7.13 -0.50 -6.01
N THR A 32 -6.09 -0.67 -6.82
CA THR A 32 -4.94 0.26 -6.85
C THR A 32 -5.36 1.64 -7.35
N LYS A 33 -5.04 2.70 -6.59
CA LYS A 33 -5.46 4.08 -6.87
C LYS A 33 -4.29 5.02 -7.11
N TRP A 34 -4.36 5.80 -8.17
CA TRP A 34 -3.42 6.88 -8.49
C TRP A 34 -4.06 8.20 -8.07
N GLU A 35 -3.40 8.93 -7.18
CA GLU A 35 -4.02 10.06 -6.49
C GLU A 35 -3.07 11.26 -6.43
N LYS A 36 -3.64 12.46 -6.54
CA LYS A 36 -2.96 13.71 -6.18
C LYS A 36 -3.27 14.02 -4.73
N VAL A 37 -2.25 14.11 -3.89
CA VAL A 37 -2.40 14.49 -2.49
C VAL A 37 -2.32 16.00 -2.34
N GLY A 38 -3.20 16.57 -1.51
CA GLY A 38 -3.18 17.99 -1.15
C GLY A 38 -2.47 18.20 0.18
N ASN A 39 -1.60 19.21 0.26
CA ASN A 39 -0.95 19.65 1.51
C ASN A 39 -1.52 20.99 2.02
N GLY A 40 -2.60 21.49 1.42
CA GLY A 40 -3.18 22.80 1.74
C GLY A 40 -2.44 24.01 1.16
N THR A 41 -1.38 23.81 0.36
CA THR A 41 -0.68 24.89 -0.35
C THR A 41 -0.94 24.82 -1.86
N PRO A 42 -0.78 25.92 -2.63
CA PRO A 42 -0.95 25.90 -4.10
C PRO A 42 0.00 24.94 -4.82
N GLN A 43 1.11 24.57 -4.19
CA GLN A 43 2.06 23.58 -4.73
C GLN A 43 1.51 22.15 -4.68
N GLY A 44 0.49 21.87 -3.84
CA GLY A 44 -0.01 20.54 -3.60
C GLY A 44 0.95 19.66 -2.80
N GLY A 45 0.48 18.48 -2.41
CA GLY A 45 1.24 17.48 -1.63
C GLY A 45 1.96 16.44 -2.48
N GLY A 46 1.87 16.51 -3.81
CA GLY A 46 2.47 15.55 -4.74
C GLY A 46 1.48 14.54 -5.32
N GLU A 47 2.03 13.51 -5.96
CA GLU A 47 1.28 12.38 -6.53
C GLU A 47 1.72 11.10 -5.82
N ILE A 48 0.76 10.21 -5.58
CA ILE A 48 0.99 8.90 -4.96
C ILE A 48 0.23 7.81 -5.70
N VAL A 49 0.66 6.56 -5.51
CA VAL A 49 -0.15 5.39 -5.80
C VAL A 49 -0.34 4.56 -4.54
N ASN A 50 -1.60 4.28 -4.24
CA ASN A 50 -2.00 3.41 -3.15
C ASN A 50 -2.27 2.00 -3.68
N VAL A 51 -1.65 1.02 -3.04
CA VAL A 51 -1.89 -0.41 -3.23
C VAL A 51 -2.61 -0.94 -2.00
N TYR A 52 -3.60 -1.79 -2.23
CA TYR A 52 -4.48 -2.35 -1.20
C TYR A 52 -4.48 -3.87 -1.28
N GLY A 53 -4.95 -4.48 -0.20
CA GLY A 53 -5.17 -5.90 -0.16
C GLY A 53 -5.54 -6.41 1.23
N SER A 54 -5.56 -7.73 1.34
CA SER A 54 -5.86 -8.47 2.56
C SER A 54 -4.68 -9.35 2.97
N PHE A 55 -4.77 -9.97 4.15
CA PHE A 55 -3.76 -10.88 4.67
C PHE A 55 -4.40 -12.09 5.37
N ASN A 56 -3.63 -13.17 5.48
CA ASN A 56 -4.01 -14.43 6.13
C ASN A 56 -5.33 -15.04 5.61
N HIS A 57 -5.77 -14.69 4.41
CA HIS A 57 -7.08 -15.09 3.86
C HIS A 57 -8.27 -14.67 4.73
N ILE A 58 -8.10 -13.64 5.56
CA ILE A 58 -9.17 -13.08 6.39
C ILE A 58 -9.92 -12.04 5.56
N GLU A 59 -11.18 -12.30 5.22
CA GLU A 59 -12.00 -11.42 4.36
C GLU A 59 -12.07 -9.97 4.86
N SER A 60 -12.22 -9.80 6.18
CA SER A 60 -12.29 -8.48 6.83
C SER A 60 -10.92 -7.85 7.13
N SER A 61 -9.83 -8.45 6.67
CA SER A 61 -8.49 -7.90 6.85
C SER A 61 -8.14 -6.90 5.77
N SER A 62 -7.37 -5.88 6.13
CA SER A 62 -6.95 -4.86 5.18
C SER A 62 -5.58 -4.30 5.51
N TRP A 63 -4.81 -4.00 4.47
CA TRP A 63 -3.60 -3.20 4.52
C TRP A 63 -3.60 -2.18 3.38
N ASN A 64 -2.79 -1.14 3.52
CA ASN A 64 -2.59 -0.14 2.47
C ASN A 64 -1.14 0.35 2.48
N VAL A 65 -0.48 0.16 1.34
CA VAL A 65 0.88 0.64 1.08
C VAL A 65 0.82 1.76 0.06
N THR A 66 1.56 2.83 0.31
CA THR A 66 1.69 3.97 -0.60
C THR A 66 3.08 4.02 -1.21
N PHE A 67 3.16 4.55 -2.42
CA PHE A 67 4.39 4.93 -3.09
C PHE A 67 4.27 6.36 -3.59
N ASP A 68 5.37 7.10 -3.51
CA ASP A 68 5.47 8.42 -4.11
C ASP A 68 5.64 8.30 -5.63
N ILE A 69 5.12 9.30 -6.34
CA ILE A 69 5.25 9.44 -7.78
C ILE A 69 5.95 10.75 -8.08
N GLU A 70 6.96 10.66 -8.96
CA GLU A 70 7.61 11.82 -9.56
C GLU A 70 7.62 11.68 -11.08
N ASN A 71 7.19 12.72 -11.78
CA ASN A 71 7.14 12.74 -13.26
C ASN A 71 6.38 11.52 -13.85
N GLY A 72 5.27 11.13 -13.22
CA GLY A 72 4.44 10.00 -13.65
C GLY A 72 5.07 8.62 -13.43
N LYS A 73 6.18 8.53 -12.68
CA LYS A 73 6.86 7.28 -12.36
C LYS A 73 6.89 7.07 -10.86
N ILE A 74 6.73 5.81 -10.45
CA ILE A 74 6.86 5.41 -9.05
C ILE A 74 8.32 5.60 -8.65
N ILE A 75 8.53 6.26 -7.50
CA ILE A 75 9.86 6.43 -6.91
C ILE A 75 10.23 5.12 -6.20
N PRO A 76 11.32 4.44 -6.61
CA PRO A 76 11.80 3.26 -5.91
C PRO A 76 12.10 3.56 -4.43
N ASN A 77 11.82 2.60 -3.55
CA ASN A 77 12.04 2.71 -2.09
C ASN A 77 11.18 3.76 -1.35
N SER A 78 10.21 4.41 -1.99
CA SER A 78 9.23 5.30 -1.32
C SER A 78 8.13 4.53 -0.56
N MET A 79 8.18 3.21 -0.58
CA MET A 79 7.18 2.31 -0.03
C MET A 79 6.95 2.56 1.46
N ALA A 80 5.71 2.92 1.82
CA ALA A 80 5.33 3.17 3.20
C ALA A 80 3.97 2.54 3.53
N LEU A 81 3.79 2.13 4.78
CA LEU A 81 2.48 1.73 5.27
C LEU A 81 1.66 3.00 5.53
N ALA A 82 0.59 3.20 4.75
CA ALA A 82 -0.23 4.40 4.82
C ALA A 82 -1.30 4.33 5.92
N ASN A 83 -1.72 3.12 6.30
CA ASN A 83 -2.71 2.88 7.35
C ASN A 83 -2.34 1.66 8.20
N TYR A 84 -2.80 1.63 9.46
CA TYR A 84 -2.68 0.44 10.30
C TYR A 84 -3.27 -0.80 9.61
N LEU A 85 -2.65 -1.96 9.87
CA LEU A 85 -3.23 -3.25 9.59
C LEU A 85 -4.55 -3.37 10.37
N ARG A 86 -5.60 -3.88 9.73
CA ARG A 86 -6.91 -4.02 10.38
C ARG A 86 -7.53 -5.38 10.12
N VAL A 87 -8.40 -5.81 11.05
CA VAL A 87 -9.34 -6.93 10.91
C VAL A 87 -10.68 -6.48 11.49
N GLY A 88 -11.76 -6.61 10.71
CA GLY A 88 -13.12 -6.23 11.16
C GLY A 88 -13.21 -4.76 11.61
N GLY A 89 -12.47 -3.87 10.95
CA GLY A 89 -12.42 -2.44 11.28
C GLY A 89 -11.56 -2.07 12.49
N ARG A 90 -11.01 -3.04 13.23
CA ARG A 90 -10.12 -2.79 14.39
C ARG A 90 -8.66 -2.91 13.99
N ILE A 91 -7.77 -2.20 14.68
CA ILE A 91 -6.32 -2.34 14.49
C ILE A 91 -5.93 -3.77 14.82
N PHE A 92 -5.12 -4.37 13.95
CA PHE A 92 -4.53 -5.69 14.12
C PHE A 92 -3.15 -5.53 14.75
N ASP A 93 -3.01 -6.04 15.97
CA ASP A 93 -1.79 -6.08 16.78
C ASP A 93 -1.36 -7.52 17.00
#